data_AF-A0A9E1IJR2-F1
#
_entry.id   AF-A0A9E1IJR2-F1
#
_cell.length_a   1.000
_cell.length_b   1.000
_cell.length_c   1.000
_cell.angle_alpha   90.00
_cell.angle_beta   90.00
_cell.angle_gamma   90.00
#
_symmetry.space_group_name_H-M   'P 1'
#
loop_
_entity.id
_entity.type
_entity.pdbx_description
1 polymer ?
#
loop_
_entity_poly.entity_id
_entity_poly.type
_entity_poly.pdbx_seq_one_letter_code
_entity_poly.pdbx_strand_id
1 'polypeptide(L)'
;MSGAKVHRWRWIWLILFGGFSGCFLFEDDVYRDRAAELADEDGDGFVAKDDCDDNDADEKPGVTWYADEDGDLFGHRKSATNCERNSGTDVTDGTDCDDTDASEYPGQKWHVDADGDKFGNPDDYNDCERANKTDVTNGDDCDDSDATENPDVAWYLDEDGDTFGDETSLGHECERVNEFDVEDNTDCDDADSDEHPGVAWYADYDGDTFGDPKSSNDCERANPSDVLNYSDCDDQDGSEHPDVVWYVDYDGDSYGDVDSAGNVCLRLNLTDVTNNGDCNDKDEEVNPGEEEVCNDGIDNDCD
;
A
#
# COMPACT_ATOMS: atom_id res chain seq x y z
N MET A 1 -59.97 -32.18 37.24
CA MET A 1 -61.22 -32.69 36.65
C MET A 1 -60.88 -33.98 35.91
N SER A 2 -61.47 -35.09 36.34
CA SER A 2 -61.19 -36.45 35.84
C SER A 2 -61.61 -36.57 34.37
N GLY A 3 -60.64 -36.65 33.46
CA GLY A 3 -60.88 -36.93 32.04
C GLY A 3 -61.01 -38.44 31.83
N ALA A 4 -62.23 -38.93 31.65
CA ALA A 4 -62.49 -40.35 31.38
C ALA A 4 -61.93 -40.75 30.00
N LYS A 5 -60.94 -41.66 29.98
CA LYS A 5 -60.50 -42.34 28.75
C LYS A 5 -61.62 -43.27 28.27
N VAL A 6 -62.20 -42.95 27.12
CA VAL A 6 -63.18 -43.81 26.44
C VAL A 6 -62.43 -44.94 25.77
N HIS A 7 -62.40 -46.13 26.39
CA HIS A 7 -61.91 -47.34 25.74
C HIS A 7 -62.87 -47.74 24.62
N ARG A 8 -62.39 -47.73 23.37
CA ARG A 8 -63.10 -48.29 22.21
C ARG A 8 -62.72 -49.77 22.09
N TRP A 9 -63.69 -50.66 22.33
CA TRP A 9 -63.51 -52.10 22.26
C TRP A 9 -63.81 -52.57 20.82
N ARG A 10 -62.82 -53.08 20.09
CA ARG A 10 -63.04 -53.79 18.82
C ARG A 10 -63.24 -55.27 19.14
N TRP A 11 -64.45 -55.78 18.87
CA TRP A 11 -64.77 -57.20 18.99
C TRP A 11 -64.34 -57.92 17.70
N ILE A 12 -63.28 -58.73 17.76
CA ILE A 12 -62.93 -59.67 16.68
C ILE A 12 -63.50 -61.04 17.08
N TRP A 13 -64.51 -61.51 16.34
CA TRP A 13 -65.03 -62.86 16.47
C TRP A 13 -64.12 -63.84 15.73
N LEU A 14 -63.28 -64.57 16.48
CA LEU A 14 -62.58 -65.75 15.98
C LEU A 14 -63.30 -66.99 16.51
N ILE A 15 -64.08 -67.63 15.64
CA ILE A 15 -64.70 -68.93 15.93
C ILE A 15 -63.61 -69.99 15.76
N LEU A 16 -63.06 -70.46 16.88
CA LEU A 16 -62.32 -71.74 16.95
C LEU A 16 -63.08 -72.69 17.87
N PHE A 17 -63.51 -73.81 17.27
CA PHE A 17 -64.09 -74.95 17.97
C PHE A 17 -63.03 -75.58 18.88
N GLY A 18 -63.31 -75.61 20.19
CA GLY A 18 -62.49 -76.35 21.16
C GLY A 18 -62.38 -75.59 22.46
N GLY A 19 -63.21 -75.97 23.43
CA GLY A 19 -63.36 -75.26 24.70
C GLY A 19 -62.07 -75.15 25.50
N PHE A 20 -61.65 -73.92 25.75
CA PHE A 20 -61.08 -73.47 27.01
C PHE A 20 -61.40 -71.98 27.14
N SER A 21 -62.29 -71.63 28.07
CA SER A 21 -62.41 -70.24 28.53
C SER A 21 -61.16 -69.93 29.36
N GLY A 22 -60.20 -69.28 28.74
CA GLY A 22 -59.11 -68.59 29.41
C GLY A 22 -59.17 -67.13 29.03
N CYS A 23 -59.46 -66.26 30.00
CA CYS A 23 -59.24 -64.83 29.83
C CYS A 23 -57.73 -64.62 29.88
N PHE A 24 -57.06 -64.65 28.73
CA PHE A 24 -55.68 -64.19 28.64
C PHE A 24 -55.73 -62.67 28.68
N LEU A 25 -55.43 -62.11 29.86
CA LEU A 25 -54.90 -60.75 29.96
C LEU A 25 -53.53 -60.82 29.28
N PHE A 26 -53.47 -60.50 27.99
CA PHE A 26 -52.21 -60.02 27.43
C PHE A 26 -52.03 -58.63 28.02
N GLU A 27 -50.99 -58.45 28.84
CA GLU A 27 -50.56 -57.13 29.26
C GLU A 27 -50.24 -56.32 28.00
N ASP A 28 -51.13 -55.37 27.67
CA ASP A 28 -50.95 -54.38 26.60
C ASP A 28 -49.61 -53.63 26.71
N ASP A 29 -48.95 -53.69 27.88
CA ASP A 29 -47.63 -53.12 28.13
C ASP A 29 -46.52 -53.83 27.32
N VAL A 30 -46.49 -55.17 27.24
CA VAL A 30 -45.42 -55.88 26.49
C VAL A 30 -45.49 -55.60 24.98
N TYR A 31 -46.69 -55.39 24.43
CA TYR A 31 -46.86 -55.05 23.01
C TYR A 31 -46.58 -53.57 22.70
N ARG A 32 -46.83 -52.66 23.65
CA ARG A 32 -46.46 -51.25 23.53
C ARG A 32 -44.95 -51.04 23.62
N ASP A 33 -44.29 -51.74 24.53
CA ASP A 33 -42.85 -51.62 24.74
C ASP A 33 -42.07 -52.11 23.51
N ARG A 34 -42.49 -53.23 22.90
CA ARG A 34 -41.88 -53.71 21.65
C ARG A 34 -42.19 -52.85 20.42
N ALA A 35 -43.29 -52.10 20.44
CA ALA A 35 -43.60 -51.18 19.35
C ALA A 35 -42.74 -49.91 19.41
N ALA A 36 -42.34 -49.47 20.61
CA ALA A 36 -41.42 -48.35 20.80
C ALA A 36 -39.99 -48.73 20.38
N GLU A 37 -39.50 -49.94 20.71
CA GLU A 37 -38.17 -50.43 20.27
C GLU A 37 -38.03 -50.65 18.74
N LEU A 38 -39.14 -50.63 18.00
CA LEU A 38 -39.19 -50.81 16.56
C LEU A 38 -39.72 -49.55 15.84
N ALA A 39 -39.90 -48.46 16.57
CA ALA A 39 -40.14 -47.15 15.98
C ALA A 39 -38.85 -46.66 15.33
N ASP A 40 -39.02 -45.81 14.32
CA ASP A 40 -38.00 -45.08 13.58
C ASP A 40 -38.61 -43.67 13.53
N GLU A 41 -38.34 -42.88 14.58
CA GLU A 41 -39.06 -41.61 14.82
C GLU A 41 -38.54 -40.48 13.94
N ASP A 42 -37.25 -40.49 13.59
CA ASP A 42 -36.61 -39.49 12.72
C ASP A 42 -36.55 -39.89 11.23
N GLY A 43 -36.79 -41.15 10.90
CA GLY A 43 -36.90 -41.66 9.53
C GLY A 43 -35.57 -41.99 8.86
N ASP A 44 -34.49 -42.19 9.63
CA ASP A 44 -33.15 -42.45 9.10
C ASP A 44 -32.92 -43.92 8.66
N GLY A 45 -33.89 -44.80 8.98
CA GLY A 45 -33.91 -46.21 8.62
C GLY A 45 -33.29 -47.14 9.67
N PHE A 46 -32.85 -46.63 10.81
CA PHE A 46 -32.59 -47.36 12.04
C PHE A 46 -33.84 -47.33 12.91
N VAL A 47 -33.94 -48.30 13.82
CA VAL A 47 -35.06 -48.33 14.78
C VAL A 47 -34.50 -47.98 16.14
N ALA A 48 -35.31 -47.41 17.02
CA ALA A 48 -34.93 -46.95 18.36
C ALA A 48 -33.99 -47.86 19.18
N LYS A 49 -34.03 -49.18 18.97
CA LYS A 49 -33.14 -50.15 19.67
C LYS A 49 -31.72 -50.26 19.06
N ASP A 50 -31.58 -49.95 17.78
CA ASP A 50 -30.34 -50.00 17.02
C ASP A 50 -29.79 -48.59 16.76
N ASP A 51 -30.60 -47.56 16.98
CA ASP A 51 -30.26 -46.14 16.83
C ASP A 51 -29.61 -45.56 18.09
N CYS A 52 -28.76 -44.56 17.91
CA CYS A 52 -28.16 -43.78 18.99
C CYS A 52 -29.14 -42.73 19.51
N ASP A 53 -29.70 -41.90 18.62
CA ASP A 53 -30.76 -40.95 18.97
C ASP A 53 -31.87 -40.98 17.93
N ASP A 54 -32.91 -41.76 18.21
CA ASP A 54 -34.11 -41.96 17.36
C ASP A 54 -34.91 -40.64 17.10
N ASN A 55 -34.48 -39.50 17.65
CA ASN A 55 -35.05 -38.17 17.39
C ASN A 55 -34.18 -37.30 16.47
N ASP A 56 -32.98 -37.74 16.10
CA ASP A 56 -32.01 -37.00 15.29
C ASP A 56 -31.41 -37.89 14.20
N ALA A 57 -31.94 -37.73 12.98
CA ALA A 57 -31.58 -38.55 11.83
C ALA A 57 -30.09 -38.47 11.43
N ASP A 58 -29.31 -37.52 11.95
CA ASP A 58 -27.87 -37.44 11.73
C ASP A 58 -27.07 -38.31 12.72
N GLU A 59 -27.59 -38.58 13.91
CA GLU A 59 -26.96 -39.36 14.97
C GLU A 59 -27.32 -40.85 14.89
N LYS A 60 -26.68 -41.52 13.93
CA LYS A 60 -26.98 -42.93 13.59
C LYS A 60 -25.78 -43.86 13.57
N PRO A 61 -25.98 -45.18 13.66
CA PRO A 61 -24.89 -46.15 13.58
C PRO A 61 -24.07 -46.03 12.29
N GLY A 62 -22.76 -45.90 12.46
CA GLY A 62 -21.81 -45.80 11.35
C GLY A 62 -21.42 -44.37 10.97
N VAL A 63 -22.03 -43.36 11.60
CA VAL A 63 -21.53 -41.98 11.58
C VAL A 63 -20.45 -41.82 12.64
N THR A 64 -19.35 -41.16 12.26
CA THR A 64 -18.27 -40.76 13.15
C THR A 64 -18.24 -39.23 13.20
N TRP A 65 -18.23 -38.71 14.42
CA TRP A 65 -18.16 -37.31 14.76
C TRP A 65 -16.79 -36.97 15.32
N TYR A 66 -16.28 -35.79 14.98
CA TYR A 66 -15.02 -35.23 15.42
C TYR A 66 -15.33 -33.88 16.06
N ALA A 67 -14.75 -33.61 17.23
CA ALA A 67 -14.83 -32.29 17.84
C ALA A 67 -14.24 -31.25 16.88
N ASP A 68 -14.93 -30.12 16.79
CA ASP A 68 -14.53 -28.88 16.11
C ASP A 68 -14.49 -27.82 17.22
N GLU A 69 -13.29 -27.56 17.72
CA GLU A 69 -13.04 -26.68 18.88
C GLU A 69 -12.88 -25.20 18.47
N ASP A 70 -12.43 -24.92 17.25
CA ASP A 70 -12.16 -23.56 16.74
C ASP A 70 -13.23 -23.02 15.77
N GLY A 71 -14.13 -23.87 15.29
CA GLY A 71 -15.31 -23.54 14.49
C GLY A 71 -15.05 -23.43 12.99
N ASP A 72 -14.02 -24.09 12.44
CA ASP A 72 -13.66 -24.06 11.02
C ASP A 72 -14.41 -25.09 10.14
N LEU A 73 -15.25 -25.93 10.77
CA LEU A 73 -16.02 -27.02 10.18
C LEU A 73 -15.23 -28.31 9.86
N PHE A 74 -13.99 -28.41 10.31
CA PHE A 74 -13.14 -29.59 10.25
C PHE A 74 -12.79 -30.01 11.67
N GLY A 75 -13.02 -31.28 11.99
CA GLY A 75 -12.73 -31.79 13.33
C GLY A 75 -11.47 -32.64 13.33
N HIS A 76 -10.77 -32.68 14.45
CA HIS A 76 -9.50 -33.38 14.49
C HIS A 76 -9.65 -34.90 14.75
N ARG A 77 -8.99 -35.74 13.95
CA ARG A 77 -9.11 -37.22 14.01
C ARG A 77 -8.92 -37.89 15.39
N LYS A 78 -8.28 -37.22 16.36
CA LYS A 78 -8.07 -37.78 17.72
C LYS A 78 -9.30 -37.66 18.62
N SER A 79 -10.31 -36.87 18.27
CA SER A 79 -11.55 -36.66 19.03
C SER A 79 -12.71 -37.57 18.58
N ALA A 80 -12.44 -38.54 17.69
CA ALA A 80 -13.45 -39.40 17.07
C ALA A 80 -14.40 -40.09 18.07
N THR A 81 -15.68 -39.80 17.93
CA THR A 81 -16.79 -40.45 18.65
C THR A 81 -17.76 -41.04 17.62
N ASN A 82 -18.33 -42.20 17.94
CA ASN A 82 -19.19 -42.93 17.00
C ASN A 82 -20.64 -42.87 17.46
N CYS A 83 -21.56 -42.81 16.50
CA CYS A 83 -23.01 -42.77 16.72
C CYS A 83 -23.51 -41.39 17.17
N GLU A 84 -23.22 -40.99 18.42
CA GLU A 84 -23.70 -39.73 19.00
C GLU A 84 -22.63 -38.65 19.00
N ARG A 85 -23.04 -37.38 18.90
CA ARG A 85 -22.14 -36.23 19.06
C ARG A 85 -21.90 -35.93 20.53
N ASN A 86 -20.68 -35.55 20.90
CA ASN A 86 -20.38 -35.08 22.26
C ASN A 86 -20.79 -33.61 22.44
N SER A 87 -20.68 -32.83 21.37
CA SER A 87 -21.04 -31.42 21.31
C SER A 87 -21.88 -31.14 20.05
N GLY A 88 -22.72 -30.11 20.11
CA GLY A 88 -23.46 -29.62 18.94
C GLY A 88 -22.57 -29.02 17.85
N THR A 89 -21.27 -28.84 18.12
CA THR A 89 -20.27 -28.36 17.17
C THR A 89 -19.54 -29.48 16.44
N ASP A 90 -19.65 -30.75 16.88
CA ASP A 90 -18.91 -31.84 16.25
C ASP A 90 -19.30 -32.00 14.77
N VAL A 91 -18.30 -32.30 13.93
CA VAL A 91 -18.44 -32.45 12.47
C VAL A 91 -18.08 -33.87 12.02
N THR A 92 -18.47 -34.23 10.80
CA THR A 92 -18.16 -35.56 10.23
C THR A 92 -16.83 -35.62 9.49
N ASP A 93 -16.25 -34.46 9.17
CA ASP A 93 -14.95 -34.38 8.53
C ASP A 93 -13.85 -34.38 9.59
N GLY A 94 -13.02 -35.42 9.60
CA GLY A 94 -11.96 -35.64 10.59
C GLY A 94 -10.57 -35.17 10.14
N THR A 95 -10.50 -34.32 9.12
CA THR A 95 -9.25 -34.02 8.40
C THR A 95 -8.42 -32.89 8.97
N ASP A 96 -8.95 -32.14 9.94
CA ASP A 96 -8.28 -31.01 10.58
C ASP A 96 -6.89 -31.36 11.15
N CYS A 97 -5.95 -30.43 10.96
CA CYS A 97 -4.59 -30.51 11.46
C CYS A 97 -4.41 -29.86 12.84
N ASP A 98 -5.09 -28.76 13.17
CA ASP A 98 -5.04 -28.11 14.49
C ASP A 98 -6.39 -27.52 14.91
N ASP A 99 -7.18 -28.35 15.60
CA ASP A 99 -8.50 -28.06 16.22
C ASP A 99 -8.54 -26.83 17.14
N THR A 100 -7.40 -26.19 17.40
CA THR A 100 -7.31 -24.98 18.23
C THR A 100 -7.08 -23.70 17.44
N ASP A 101 -6.92 -23.79 16.11
CA ASP A 101 -6.66 -22.67 15.21
C ASP A 101 -7.42 -22.83 13.89
N ALA A 102 -8.54 -22.11 13.78
CA ALA A 102 -9.42 -22.14 12.59
C ALA A 102 -8.77 -21.68 11.27
N SER A 103 -7.52 -21.19 11.31
CA SER A 103 -6.74 -20.90 10.11
C SER A 103 -5.94 -22.12 9.60
N GLU A 104 -5.79 -23.16 10.41
CA GLU A 104 -5.01 -24.35 10.09
C GLU A 104 -5.93 -25.51 9.70
N TYR A 105 -6.45 -25.43 8.48
CA TYR A 105 -7.45 -26.36 7.99
C TYR A 105 -7.01 -27.11 6.72
N PRO A 106 -7.66 -28.24 6.39
CA PRO A 106 -7.32 -29.05 5.23
C PRO A 106 -7.45 -28.27 3.91
N GLY A 107 -6.32 -28.12 3.21
CA GLY A 107 -6.24 -27.39 1.95
C GLY A 107 -5.82 -25.93 2.08
N GLN A 108 -5.66 -25.41 3.30
CA GLN A 108 -4.91 -24.17 3.53
C GLN A 108 -3.44 -24.38 3.12
N LYS A 109 -2.84 -23.33 2.54
CA LYS A 109 -1.40 -23.27 2.28
C LYS A 109 -0.76 -22.16 3.09
N TRP A 110 0.39 -22.43 3.68
CA TRP A 110 1.22 -21.41 4.30
C TRP A 110 2.57 -21.35 3.60
N HIS A 111 2.78 -20.26 2.90
CA HIS A 111 3.97 -19.92 2.16
C HIS A 111 5.03 -19.39 3.13
N VAL A 112 6.27 -19.84 2.96
CA VAL A 112 7.39 -19.32 3.73
C VAL A 112 7.56 -17.85 3.39
N ASP A 113 7.67 -17.01 4.42
CA ASP A 113 8.01 -15.58 4.36
C ASP A 113 9.39 -15.44 5.03
N ALA A 114 10.45 -15.45 4.22
CA ALA A 114 11.82 -15.53 4.70
C ALA A 114 12.47 -14.16 4.93
N ASP A 115 12.02 -13.10 4.25
CA ASP A 115 12.51 -11.74 4.43
C ASP A 115 11.63 -10.86 5.35
N GLY A 116 10.40 -11.28 5.64
CA GLY A 116 9.49 -10.67 6.58
C GLY A 116 8.61 -9.55 6.01
N ASP A 117 8.45 -9.46 4.69
CA ASP A 117 7.64 -8.42 4.02
C ASP A 117 6.12 -8.71 3.99
N LYS A 118 5.74 -9.93 4.41
CA LYS A 118 4.38 -10.50 4.44
C LYS A 118 3.88 -11.06 3.10
N PHE A 119 4.74 -11.16 2.11
CA PHE A 119 4.57 -12.01 0.96
C PHE A 119 5.33 -13.30 1.17
N GLY A 120 4.82 -14.37 0.58
CA GLY A 120 5.43 -15.69 0.74
C GLY A 120 5.75 -16.31 -0.60
N ASN A 121 6.73 -17.20 -0.61
CA ASN A 121 7.17 -17.87 -1.82
C ASN A 121 6.07 -18.78 -2.42
N PRO A 122 5.66 -18.61 -3.69
CA PRO A 122 4.63 -19.45 -4.34
C PRO A 122 4.97 -20.95 -4.36
N ASP A 123 6.25 -21.28 -4.42
CA ASP A 123 6.78 -22.63 -4.60
C ASP A 123 7.25 -23.28 -3.27
N ASP A 124 7.40 -22.51 -2.19
CA ASP A 124 7.76 -23.01 -0.86
C ASP A 124 6.62 -22.80 0.15
N TYR A 125 5.81 -23.85 0.34
CA TYR A 125 4.70 -23.82 1.28
C TYR A 125 4.52 -25.16 2.00
N ASN A 126 3.91 -25.09 3.18
CA ASN A 126 3.33 -26.22 3.87
C ASN A 126 1.80 -26.24 3.67
N ASP A 127 1.22 -27.44 3.70
CA ASP A 127 -0.22 -27.63 3.63
C ASP A 127 -0.78 -27.81 5.05
N CYS A 128 -1.95 -27.24 5.29
CA CYS A 128 -2.74 -27.36 6.53
C CYS A 128 -2.16 -26.59 7.72
N GLU A 129 -1.01 -27.02 8.26
CA GLU A 129 -0.42 -26.50 9.50
C GLU A 129 0.89 -25.75 9.19
N ARG A 130 0.98 -24.49 9.64
CA ARG A 130 2.15 -23.63 9.40
C ARG A 130 3.39 -24.16 10.12
N ALA A 131 4.51 -24.22 9.41
CA ALA A 131 5.78 -24.64 9.99
C ALA A 131 6.34 -23.57 10.94
N ASN A 132 6.19 -22.29 10.57
CA ASN A 132 6.55 -21.15 11.39
C ASN A 132 5.39 -20.16 11.49
N LYS A 133 5.38 -19.36 12.55
CA LYS A 133 4.37 -18.31 12.75
C LYS A 133 4.49 -17.13 11.79
N THR A 134 5.60 -17.05 11.07
CA THR A 134 5.86 -16.00 10.07
C THR A 134 5.32 -16.40 8.70
N ASP A 135 5.11 -17.70 8.43
CA ASP A 135 4.57 -18.17 7.17
C ASP A 135 3.20 -17.49 6.90
N VAL A 136 2.96 -17.08 5.66
CA VAL A 136 1.80 -16.30 5.24
C VAL A 136 0.90 -17.10 4.31
N THR A 137 -0.35 -16.66 4.15
CA THR A 137 -1.34 -17.38 3.31
C THR A 137 -1.32 -16.96 1.84
N ASN A 138 -0.69 -15.83 1.51
CA ASN A 138 -0.47 -15.41 0.13
C ASN A 138 0.86 -16.00 -0.37
N GLY A 139 0.94 -16.29 -1.66
CA GLY A 139 2.11 -16.90 -2.27
C GLY A 139 2.60 -16.07 -3.44
N ASP A 140 2.54 -14.75 -3.31
CA ASP A 140 2.69 -13.82 -4.43
C ASP A 140 4.08 -13.17 -4.51
N ASP A 141 5.00 -13.58 -3.63
CA ASP A 141 6.38 -13.08 -3.59
C ASP A 141 7.19 -13.51 -4.83
N CYS A 142 7.95 -12.58 -5.40
CA CYS A 142 8.85 -12.84 -6.52
C CYS A 142 10.29 -13.12 -6.08
N ASP A 143 10.78 -12.56 -4.99
CA ASP A 143 12.07 -12.91 -4.37
C ASP A 143 11.96 -12.86 -2.84
N ASP A 144 11.56 -13.99 -2.26
CA ASP A 144 11.43 -14.26 -0.81
C ASP A 144 12.78 -14.18 -0.04
N SER A 145 13.83 -13.64 -0.65
CA SER A 145 15.07 -13.27 0.01
C SER A 145 15.32 -11.76 0.07
N ASP A 146 14.45 -10.94 -0.54
CA ASP A 146 14.52 -9.50 -0.62
C ASP A 146 13.14 -8.85 -0.43
N ALA A 147 12.92 -8.30 0.78
CA ALA A 147 11.67 -7.65 1.20
C ALA A 147 11.23 -6.44 0.35
N THR A 148 12.02 -6.03 -0.64
CA THR A 148 11.68 -4.96 -1.58
C THR A 148 11.15 -5.48 -2.92
N GLU A 149 11.26 -6.78 -3.18
CA GLU A 149 10.84 -7.42 -4.41
C GLU A 149 9.53 -8.18 -4.16
N ASN A 150 8.43 -7.44 -4.10
CA ASN A 150 7.10 -8.00 -3.86
C ASN A 150 6.01 -7.24 -4.63
N PRO A 151 4.78 -7.79 -4.75
CA PRO A 151 3.72 -7.20 -5.55
C PRO A 151 3.21 -5.83 -5.11
N ASP A 152 3.49 -5.41 -3.87
CA ASP A 152 3.12 -4.07 -3.39
C ASP A 152 4.12 -2.99 -3.85
N VAL A 153 5.28 -3.39 -4.38
CA VAL A 153 6.31 -2.49 -4.91
C VAL A 153 6.21 -2.41 -6.43
N ALA A 154 6.27 -1.19 -6.95
CA ALA A 154 6.34 -0.90 -8.38
C ALA A 154 7.66 -0.21 -8.68
N TRP A 155 8.39 -0.73 -9.66
CA TRP A 155 9.70 -0.25 -10.08
C TRP A 155 9.63 0.48 -11.41
N TYR A 156 10.08 1.71 -11.46
CA TYR A 156 10.07 2.60 -12.62
C TYR A 156 11.50 2.83 -13.11
N LEU A 157 11.72 2.80 -14.42
CA LEU A 157 13.04 3.06 -15.00
C LEU A 157 13.45 4.51 -14.71
N ASP A 158 14.68 4.67 -14.22
CA ASP A 158 15.41 5.94 -14.10
C ASP A 158 16.54 5.90 -15.16
N GLU A 159 16.32 6.52 -16.33
CA GLU A 159 17.23 6.48 -17.47
C GLU A 159 18.41 7.47 -17.34
N ASP A 160 18.23 8.58 -16.63
CA ASP A 160 19.26 9.62 -16.46
C ASP A 160 20.03 9.58 -15.13
N GLY A 161 19.54 8.84 -14.14
CA GLY A 161 20.18 8.55 -12.86
C GLY A 161 19.95 9.59 -11.77
N ASP A 162 18.85 10.35 -11.82
CA ASP A 162 18.55 11.40 -10.85
C ASP A 162 17.69 10.97 -9.65
N THR A 163 17.35 9.68 -9.59
CA THR A 163 16.54 8.98 -8.57
C THR A 163 15.02 9.13 -8.69
N PHE A 164 14.53 9.76 -9.74
CA PHE A 164 13.13 9.76 -10.15
C PHE A 164 13.01 8.89 -11.40
N GLY A 165 11.89 8.20 -11.57
CA GLY A 165 11.65 7.33 -12.72
C GLY A 165 10.41 7.75 -13.50
N ASP A 166 10.32 7.28 -14.75
CA ASP A 166 9.19 7.58 -15.65
C ASP A 166 7.93 6.77 -15.30
N GLU A 167 6.80 7.43 -15.03
CA GLU A 167 5.50 6.78 -14.83
C GLU A 167 5.03 5.92 -16.03
N THR A 168 5.55 6.19 -17.23
CA THR A 168 5.22 5.47 -18.47
C THR A 168 6.14 4.30 -18.75
N SER A 169 7.28 4.21 -18.06
CA SER A 169 8.01 2.96 -17.95
C SER A 169 7.08 1.96 -17.27
N LEU A 170 6.74 0.87 -17.97
CA LEU A 170 5.81 -0.13 -17.44
C LEU A 170 6.42 -0.69 -16.17
N GLY A 171 5.89 -0.25 -15.03
CA GLY A 171 6.36 -0.65 -13.73
C GLY A 171 6.53 -2.17 -13.70
N HIS A 172 7.76 -2.66 -13.55
CA HIS A 172 8.01 -4.08 -13.47
C HIS A 172 7.37 -4.56 -12.17
N GLU A 173 6.17 -5.14 -12.29
CA GLU A 173 5.40 -5.61 -11.13
C GLU A 173 6.21 -6.70 -10.44
N CYS A 174 6.42 -6.53 -9.13
CA CYS A 174 7.09 -7.47 -8.25
C CYS A 174 8.63 -7.43 -8.26
N GLU A 175 9.29 -7.67 -9.40
CA GLU A 175 10.77 -7.80 -9.44
C GLU A 175 11.42 -6.67 -10.24
N ARG A 176 12.44 -6.03 -9.67
CA ARG A 176 13.28 -5.05 -10.34
C ARG A 176 14.06 -5.68 -11.50
N VAL A 177 13.98 -5.07 -12.67
CA VAL A 177 14.62 -5.61 -13.89
C VAL A 177 15.95 -4.92 -14.17
N ASN A 178 16.10 -3.65 -13.81
CA ASN A 178 17.32 -2.88 -13.98
C ASN A 178 17.84 -2.35 -12.65
N GLU A 179 19.17 -2.26 -12.51
CA GLU A 179 19.81 -1.74 -11.29
C GLU A 179 19.41 -0.30 -10.95
N PHE A 180 18.98 0.46 -11.96
CA PHE A 180 18.56 1.85 -11.84
C PHE A 180 17.06 2.01 -11.61
N ASP A 181 16.23 0.97 -11.68
CA ASP A 181 14.80 1.19 -11.43
C ASP A 181 14.59 1.71 -9.98
N VAL A 182 13.69 2.68 -9.83
CA VAL A 182 13.34 3.36 -8.57
C VAL A 182 11.85 3.22 -8.27
N GLU A 183 11.46 3.39 -7.01
CA GLU A 183 10.04 3.37 -6.60
C GLU A 183 9.30 4.68 -6.90
N ASP A 184 10.04 5.78 -7.02
CA ASP A 184 9.48 7.11 -7.26
C ASP A 184 9.27 7.32 -8.76
N ASN A 185 8.03 7.53 -9.18
CA ASN A 185 7.65 7.65 -10.58
C ASN A 185 7.34 9.08 -11.02
N THR A 186 7.86 10.06 -10.28
CA THR A 186 7.46 11.45 -10.44
C THR A 186 8.32 12.24 -11.44
N ASP A 187 9.21 11.58 -12.15
CA ASP A 187 10.07 12.21 -13.15
C ASP A 187 9.25 12.91 -14.25
N CYS A 188 9.69 14.09 -14.66
CA CYS A 188 9.11 14.85 -15.76
C CYS A 188 9.89 14.73 -17.08
N ASP A 189 11.19 14.43 -17.07
CA ASP A 189 11.97 14.11 -18.25
C ASP A 189 13.12 13.15 -17.91
N ASP A 190 12.81 11.85 -17.94
CA ASP A 190 13.70 10.70 -17.66
C ASP A 190 14.96 10.61 -18.56
N ALA A 191 15.15 11.59 -19.46
CA ALA A 191 16.34 11.73 -20.29
C ALA A 191 17.27 12.88 -19.85
N ASP A 192 16.89 13.69 -18.87
CA ASP A 192 17.65 14.84 -18.38
C ASP A 192 17.60 14.99 -16.85
N SER A 193 18.68 14.58 -16.19
CA SER A 193 18.83 14.57 -14.73
C SER A 193 18.75 15.94 -14.02
N ASP A 194 18.63 17.04 -14.77
CA ASP A 194 18.36 18.36 -14.21
C ASP A 194 16.84 18.69 -14.20
N GLU A 195 16.00 17.90 -14.87
CA GLU A 195 14.56 18.12 -15.06
C GLU A 195 13.74 17.14 -14.23
N HIS A 196 13.68 17.40 -12.92
CA HIS A 196 13.04 16.49 -11.97
C HIS A 196 12.26 17.21 -10.86
N PRO A 197 11.40 16.49 -10.13
CA PRO A 197 10.60 17.06 -9.06
C PRO A 197 11.43 17.81 -8.02
N GLY A 198 11.00 19.05 -7.74
CA GLY A 198 11.66 19.94 -6.79
C GLY A 198 12.72 20.86 -7.40
N VAL A 199 13.05 20.70 -8.68
CA VAL A 199 13.80 21.71 -9.44
C VAL A 199 12.85 22.82 -9.90
N ALA A 200 13.27 24.07 -9.71
CA ALA A 200 12.56 25.24 -10.21
C ALA A 200 13.43 25.94 -11.26
N TRP A 201 12.85 26.19 -12.43
CA TRP A 201 13.50 26.93 -13.51
C TRP A 201 12.88 28.31 -13.66
N TYR A 202 13.74 29.28 -13.95
CA TYR A 202 13.42 30.70 -14.00
C TYR A 202 13.66 31.23 -15.41
N ALA A 203 12.68 31.94 -15.96
CA ALA A 203 12.82 32.52 -17.30
C ALA A 203 13.98 33.52 -17.33
N ASP A 204 14.85 33.38 -18.33
CA ASP A 204 15.95 34.31 -18.66
C ASP A 204 15.68 34.83 -20.08
N TYR A 205 15.11 36.03 -20.16
CA TYR A 205 14.65 36.64 -21.42
C TYR A 205 15.73 37.46 -22.12
N ASP A 206 16.73 37.98 -21.38
CA ASP A 206 17.81 38.79 -21.95
C ASP A 206 19.11 38.01 -22.21
N GLY A 207 19.20 36.77 -21.69
CA GLY A 207 20.25 35.80 -21.95
C GLY A 207 21.50 35.99 -21.11
N ASP A 208 21.39 36.62 -19.93
CA ASP A 208 22.53 36.91 -19.06
C ASP A 208 22.83 35.82 -18.01
N THR A 209 22.04 34.73 -18.01
CA THR A 209 22.10 33.56 -17.12
C THR A 209 21.52 33.75 -15.72
N PHE A 210 20.88 34.88 -15.45
CA PHE A 210 20.04 35.12 -14.29
C PHE A 210 18.58 35.13 -14.75
N GLY A 211 17.68 34.46 -14.03
CA GLY A 211 16.27 34.42 -14.38
C GLY A 211 15.38 35.17 -13.40
N ASP A 212 14.17 35.58 -13.84
CA ASP A 212 13.22 36.33 -13.02
C ASP A 212 12.68 35.45 -11.87
N PRO A 213 12.87 35.85 -10.60
CA PRO A 213 12.34 35.14 -9.44
C PRO A 213 10.80 35.04 -9.41
N LYS A 214 10.10 35.79 -10.27
CA LYS A 214 8.63 35.74 -10.39
C LYS A 214 8.13 34.81 -11.50
N SER A 215 9.01 34.27 -12.33
CA SER A 215 8.65 33.39 -13.44
C SER A 215 9.25 32.00 -13.19
N SER A 216 8.63 31.20 -12.33
CA SER A 216 9.08 29.83 -12.06
C SER A 216 8.16 28.79 -12.70
N ASN A 217 8.76 27.76 -13.31
CA ASN A 217 8.14 26.47 -13.54
C ASN A 217 8.86 25.42 -12.69
N ASP A 218 8.13 24.36 -12.32
CA ASP A 218 8.66 23.28 -11.50
C ASP A 218 8.82 22.04 -12.38
N CYS A 219 9.85 21.24 -12.10
CA CYS A 219 10.17 20.00 -12.79
C CYS A 219 10.79 20.19 -14.19
N GLU A 220 9.98 20.52 -15.20
CA GLU A 220 10.40 20.58 -16.60
C GLU A 220 10.60 22.03 -17.07
N ARG A 221 11.65 22.31 -17.83
CA ARG A 221 11.91 23.64 -18.41
C ARG A 221 10.82 24.01 -19.42
N ALA A 222 10.08 25.09 -19.15
CA ALA A 222 9.10 25.61 -20.11
C ALA A 222 9.77 26.17 -21.39
N ASN A 223 10.97 26.74 -21.28
CA ASN A 223 11.77 27.18 -22.41
C ASN A 223 13.24 26.76 -22.26
N PRO A 224 13.95 26.49 -23.38
CA PRO A 224 15.38 26.14 -23.33
C PRO A 224 16.31 27.24 -22.80
N SER A 225 15.82 28.47 -22.62
CA SER A 225 16.57 29.57 -22.01
C SER A 225 16.32 29.67 -20.51
N ASP A 226 15.37 28.95 -19.93
CA ASP A 226 15.12 29.01 -18.49
C ASP A 226 16.35 28.48 -17.73
N VAL A 227 16.71 29.11 -16.61
CA VAL A 227 17.90 28.84 -15.81
C VAL A 227 17.55 28.53 -14.36
N LEU A 228 18.44 27.86 -13.63
CA LEU A 228 18.25 27.56 -12.19
C LEU A 228 18.46 28.79 -11.29
N ASN A 229 19.18 29.79 -11.79
CA ASN A 229 19.47 31.00 -11.03
C ASN A 229 18.29 31.97 -11.11
N TYR A 230 17.75 32.37 -9.96
CA TYR A 230 16.59 33.26 -9.87
C TYR A 230 16.93 34.68 -9.42
N SER A 231 18.21 35.07 -9.50
CA SER A 231 18.68 36.27 -8.82
C SER A 231 18.56 37.53 -9.67
N ASP A 232 17.91 37.46 -10.83
CA ASP A 232 17.76 38.61 -11.72
C ASP A 232 16.89 39.71 -11.09
N CYS A 233 17.27 40.96 -11.33
CA CYS A 233 16.49 42.11 -10.95
C CYS A 233 15.82 42.86 -12.10
N ASP A 234 16.25 42.74 -13.35
CA ASP A 234 15.51 43.17 -14.54
C ASP A 234 15.78 42.26 -15.74
N ASP A 235 14.98 41.20 -15.83
CA ASP A 235 14.93 40.16 -16.88
C ASP A 235 14.51 40.68 -18.27
N GLN A 236 14.77 41.95 -18.58
CA GLN A 236 14.66 42.54 -19.90
C GLN A 236 15.94 43.30 -20.30
N ASP A 237 16.92 43.38 -19.39
CA ASP A 237 18.18 44.10 -19.54
C ASP A 237 19.31 43.32 -18.89
N GLY A 238 20.03 42.52 -19.69
CA GLY A 238 21.12 41.66 -19.21
C GLY A 238 22.38 42.38 -18.73
N SER A 239 22.29 43.69 -18.46
CA SER A 239 23.27 44.45 -17.70
C SER A 239 22.84 44.72 -16.25
N GLU A 240 21.60 44.41 -15.90
CA GLU A 240 20.98 44.68 -14.61
C GLU A 240 20.86 43.37 -13.82
N HIS A 241 22.00 42.83 -13.37
CA HIS A 241 22.06 41.55 -12.65
C HIS A 241 23.03 41.60 -11.45
N PRO A 242 22.94 40.68 -10.46
CA PRO A 242 23.63 40.79 -9.17
C PRO A 242 25.15 40.92 -9.19
N ASP A 243 25.79 40.54 -10.31
CA ASP A 243 27.23 40.65 -10.49
C ASP A 243 27.67 42.05 -10.98
N VAL A 244 26.72 42.94 -11.29
CA VAL A 244 26.97 44.32 -11.71
C VAL A 244 26.79 45.28 -10.54
N VAL A 245 27.72 46.23 -10.45
CA VAL A 245 27.70 47.35 -9.51
C VAL A 245 27.67 48.65 -10.30
N TRP A 246 26.70 49.51 -10.00
CA TRP A 246 26.45 50.80 -10.62
C TRP A 246 26.86 51.95 -9.70
N TYR A 247 27.71 52.84 -10.18
CA TYR A 247 28.17 54.05 -9.50
C TYR A 247 27.48 55.27 -10.10
N VAL A 248 27.21 56.27 -9.27
CA VAL A 248 26.51 57.50 -9.72
C VAL A 248 27.47 58.31 -10.57
N ASP A 249 26.99 58.79 -11.71
CA ASP A 249 27.64 59.79 -12.57
C ASP A 249 26.73 61.02 -12.56
N TYR A 250 27.13 62.05 -11.82
CA TYR A 250 26.34 63.24 -11.54
C TYR A 250 26.57 64.36 -12.55
N ASP A 251 27.79 64.51 -13.07
CA ASP A 251 28.13 65.54 -14.06
C ASP A 251 28.02 65.08 -15.52
N GLY A 252 27.94 63.77 -15.76
CA GLY A 252 27.60 63.16 -17.05
C GLY A 252 28.82 62.87 -17.93
N ASP A 253 30.00 62.70 -17.37
CA ASP A 253 31.24 62.45 -18.11
C ASP A 253 31.56 60.97 -18.38
N SER A 254 30.67 60.06 -17.95
CA SER A 254 30.76 58.60 -18.06
C SER A 254 31.71 57.91 -17.06
N TYR A 255 32.21 58.62 -16.06
CA TYR A 255 32.90 58.05 -14.91
C TYR A 255 32.04 58.17 -13.66
N GLY A 256 32.09 57.13 -12.82
CA GLY A 256 31.27 57.10 -11.61
C GLY A 256 32.04 57.59 -10.39
N ASP A 257 31.35 58.23 -9.45
CA ASP A 257 31.88 58.72 -8.18
C ASP A 257 32.61 57.63 -7.39
N VAL A 258 33.90 57.84 -7.13
CA VAL A 258 34.74 56.95 -6.31
C VAL A 258 34.23 56.80 -4.88
N ASP A 259 33.51 57.81 -4.36
CA ASP A 259 32.94 57.85 -3.01
C ASP A 259 31.50 57.29 -2.95
N SER A 260 30.88 56.97 -4.09
CA SER A 260 29.56 56.36 -4.13
C SER A 260 29.58 54.92 -3.60
N ALA A 261 28.54 54.53 -2.85
CA ALA A 261 28.44 53.21 -2.25
C ALA A 261 28.22 52.07 -3.27
N GLY A 262 27.91 52.41 -4.53
CA GLY A 262 27.51 51.47 -5.56
C GLY A 262 26.10 50.89 -5.31
N ASN A 263 25.29 50.77 -6.35
CA ASN A 263 24.05 49.99 -6.33
C ASN A 263 24.30 48.66 -7.03
N VAL A 264 23.96 47.56 -6.37
CA VAL A 264 24.13 46.22 -6.95
C VAL A 264 22.85 45.84 -7.68
N CYS A 265 23.00 45.13 -8.79
CA CYS A 265 21.91 44.61 -9.60
C CYS A 265 21.18 45.69 -10.40
N LEU A 266 20.38 46.53 -9.75
CA LEU A 266 19.59 47.57 -10.42
C LEU A 266 20.31 48.91 -10.45
N ARG A 267 20.40 49.47 -11.64
CA ARG A 267 20.71 50.87 -11.90
C ARG A 267 19.59 51.77 -11.40
N LEU A 268 19.94 52.80 -10.63
CA LEU A 268 18.95 53.73 -10.07
C LEU A 268 18.72 54.94 -10.98
N ASN A 269 19.75 55.39 -11.70
CA ASN A 269 19.65 56.48 -12.67
C ASN A 269 20.25 56.07 -14.01
N LEU A 270 19.67 56.56 -15.11
CA LEU A 270 20.16 56.27 -16.45
C LEU A 270 21.62 56.70 -16.71
N THR A 271 22.15 57.62 -15.89
CA THR A 271 23.54 58.07 -15.98
C THR A 271 24.50 57.19 -15.20
N ASP A 272 24.04 56.39 -14.23
CA ASP A 272 24.95 55.55 -13.44
C ASP A 272 25.77 54.62 -14.35
N VAL A 273 27.05 54.41 -14.03
CA VAL A 273 28.03 53.66 -14.81
C VAL A 273 28.67 52.54 -13.99
N THR A 274 29.33 51.57 -14.62
CA THR A 274 29.92 50.41 -13.94
C THR A 274 31.36 50.61 -13.47
N ASN A 275 31.92 51.80 -13.69
CA ASN A 275 33.24 52.19 -13.22
C ASN A 275 33.09 53.23 -12.08
N ASN A 276 34.09 53.34 -11.22
CA ASN A 276 34.12 54.28 -10.09
C ASN A 276 35.36 55.19 -10.13
N GLY A 277 35.75 55.60 -11.33
CA GLY A 277 37.02 56.28 -11.59
C GLY A 277 37.01 57.78 -11.35
N ASP A 278 35.86 58.39 -11.08
CA ASP A 278 35.74 59.84 -10.97
C ASP A 278 36.17 60.34 -9.58
N CYS A 279 37.20 61.20 -9.57
CA CYS A 279 37.71 61.84 -8.36
C CYS A 279 37.00 63.15 -8.00
N ASN A 280 36.15 63.71 -8.88
CA ASN A 280 35.31 64.88 -8.66
C ASN A 280 34.01 64.87 -9.50
N ASP A 281 33.02 64.08 -9.03
CA ASP A 281 31.66 63.90 -9.58
C ASP A 281 30.73 65.14 -9.51
N LYS A 282 31.27 66.32 -9.82
CA LYS A 282 30.53 67.58 -9.98
C LYS A 282 31.14 68.44 -11.10
N ASP A 283 32.15 67.95 -11.80
CA ASP A 283 32.94 68.67 -12.78
C ASP A 283 33.35 67.74 -13.94
N GLU A 284 32.60 67.79 -15.04
CA GLU A 284 32.80 66.96 -16.24
C GLU A 284 34.19 67.09 -16.89
N GLU A 285 34.99 68.08 -16.47
CA GLU A 285 36.38 68.31 -16.91
C GLU A 285 37.43 67.65 -15.99
N VAL A 286 37.02 66.83 -15.00
CA VAL A 286 37.91 66.16 -14.03
C VAL A 286 37.59 64.66 -13.95
N ASN A 287 38.24 63.84 -14.78
CA ASN A 287 38.04 62.39 -14.82
C ASN A 287 39.20 61.66 -15.52
N PRO A 288 39.31 60.31 -15.43
CA PRO A 288 40.39 59.53 -16.04
C PRO A 288 40.59 59.65 -17.55
N GLY A 289 39.64 60.26 -18.27
CA GLY A 289 39.72 60.51 -19.70
C GLY A 289 40.34 61.87 -20.08
N GLU A 290 40.49 62.79 -19.13
CA GLU A 290 40.92 64.16 -19.38
C GLU A 290 42.45 64.33 -19.46
N GLU A 291 42.89 65.51 -19.95
CA GLU A 291 44.31 65.86 -19.96
C GLU A 291 44.68 66.73 -18.75
N GLU A 292 45.80 66.41 -18.10
CA GLU A 292 46.32 67.20 -17.00
C GLU A 292 46.65 68.65 -17.38
N VAL A 293 46.05 69.60 -16.66
CA VAL A 293 46.29 71.03 -16.88
C VAL A 293 47.40 71.52 -15.95
N CYS A 294 48.53 71.86 -16.54
CA CYS A 294 49.70 72.26 -15.76
C CYS A 294 49.46 73.53 -14.90
N ASN A 295 49.65 73.41 -13.59
CA ASN A 295 49.70 74.47 -12.58
C ASN A 295 48.35 75.12 -12.17
N ASP A 296 47.22 74.46 -12.37
CA ASP A 296 45.94 74.87 -11.77
C ASP A 296 45.76 74.34 -10.33
N GLY A 297 46.47 73.25 -9.99
CA GLY A 297 46.44 72.62 -8.67
C GLY A 297 45.28 71.64 -8.48
N ILE A 298 44.63 71.25 -9.56
CA ILE A 298 43.63 70.18 -9.63
C ILE A 298 44.31 68.96 -10.24
N ASP A 299 43.84 67.78 -9.87
CA ASP A 299 44.21 66.50 -10.50
C ASP A 299 43.09 66.22 -11.50
N ASN A 300 43.33 66.49 -12.79
CA ASN A 300 42.27 66.48 -13.80
C ASN A 300 42.06 65.09 -14.42
N ASP A 301 43.06 64.21 -14.36
CA ASP A 301 42.99 62.85 -14.91
C ASP A 301 42.94 61.75 -13.84
N CYS A 302 42.83 62.12 -12.56
CA CYS A 302 42.59 61.24 -11.43
C CYS A 302 43.65 60.11 -11.29
N ASP A 303 44.94 60.42 -11.47
CA ASP A 303 46.07 59.45 -11.56
C ASP A 303 47.05 59.31 -10.35
#